data_AF-A0A6P6DFF1-F1
#
_entry.id   AF-A0A6P6DFF1-F1
#
_cell.length_a   1.000
_cell.length_b   1.000
_cell.length_c   1.000
_cell.angle_alpha   90.00
_cell.angle_beta   90.00
_cell.angle_gamma   90.00
#
_symmetry.space_group_name_H-M   'P 1'
#
loop_
_entity.id
_entity.type
_entity.pdbx_description
1 polymer ?
#
loop_
_entity_poly.entity_id
_entity_poly.type
_entity_poly.pdbx_seq_one_letter_code
_entity_poly.pdbx_strand_id
1 'polypeptide(L)'
;MDMLFIKGKYESALEVLIEMKNQDVRFNHDSYVLAFAICYKLNSPESLKICTTLREDALIKGDILSRRACCFAVALALNQNEAAKAASIFSQIMNPESITCTNLNVMIHLQSNMLEPLMEILQGAAKGNVSQFVKRYEFSEEVLAKVREKVKDVPSLTARFDELYKKLHVHGQVTSYTLDALLCHTPRDRRSHTPLLHRRKVSQRTLQPLSQFLLAE
;
A
#
# COMPACT_ATOMS: atom_id res chain seq x y z
N MET A 1 8.36 13.36 -10.62
CA MET A 1 7.22 12.43 -10.67
C MET A 1 6.51 12.32 -9.32
N ASP A 2 7.22 12.01 -8.23
CA ASP A 2 6.65 11.99 -6.87
C ASP A 2 5.90 13.27 -6.49
N MET A 3 6.43 14.44 -6.89
CA MET A 3 5.78 15.72 -6.64
C MET A 3 4.40 15.83 -7.34
N LEU A 4 4.24 15.26 -8.54
CA LEU A 4 2.95 15.25 -9.23
C LEU A 4 1.96 14.36 -8.49
N PHE A 5 2.41 13.19 -8.04
CA PHE A 5 1.62 12.27 -7.24
C PHE A 5 1.17 12.89 -5.91
N ILE A 6 2.08 13.54 -5.18
CA ILE A 6 1.78 14.23 -3.92
C ILE A 6 0.78 15.38 -4.14
N LYS A 7 0.88 16.09 -5.26
CA LYS A 7 -0.04 17.18 -5.63
C LYS A 7 -1.36 16.69 -6.24
N GLY A 8 -1.60 15.38 -6.31
CA GLY A 8 -2.82 14.80 -6.88
C GLY A 8 -2.96 14.93 -8.39
N LYS A 9 -1.88 15.26 -9.11
CA LYS A 9 -1.86 15.38 -10.57
C LYS A 9 -1.57 14.03 -11.21
N TYR A 10 -2.50 13.08 -11.08
CA TYR A 10 -2.28 11.68 -11.45
C TYR A 10 -2.28 11.47 -12.96
N GLU A 11 -3.15 12.16 -13.69
CA GLU A 11 -3.25 12.08 -15.15
C GLU A 11 -1.96 12.59 -15.80
N SER A 12 -1.48 13.77 -15.40
CA SER A 12 -0.20 14.31 -15.89
C SER A 12 0.98 13.43 -15.50
N ALA A 13 0.95 12.79 -14.33
CA ALA A 13 1.99 11.85 -13.93
C ALA A 13 1.95 10.56 -14.79
N LEU A 14 0.75 10.09 -15.14
CA LEU A 14 0.57 8.94 -16.01
C LEU A 14 1.07 9.25 -17.43
N GLU A 15 0.76 10.43 -17.97
CA GLU A 15 1.26 10.89 -19.27
C GLU A 15 2.79 10.85 -19.35
N VAL A 16 3.48 11.33 -18.31
CA VAL A 16 4.95 11.28 -18.26
C VAL A 16 5.46 9.83 -18.22
N LEU A 17 4.78 8.92 -17.51
CA LEU A 17 5.17 7.50 -17.51
C LEU A 17 4.95 6.82 -18.87
N ILE A 18 3.85 7.15 -19.55
CA ILE A 18 3.58 6.67 -20.91
C ILE A 18 4.67 7.18 -21.84
N GLU A 19 5.03 8.45 -21.75
CA GLU A 19 6.07 9.03 -22.60
C GLU A 19 7.45 8.42 -22.32
N MET A 20 7.80 8.19 -21.05
CA MET A 20 9.00 7.44 -20.67
C MET A 20 9.02 6.05 -21.31
N LYS A 21 7.89 5.33 -21.31
CA LYS A 21 7.77 4.02 -21.95
C LYS A 21 7.92 4.12 -23.48
N ASN A 22 7.30 5.12 -24.12
CA ASN A 22 7.39 5.35 -25.56
C ASN A 22 8.83 5.67 -26.01
N GLN A 23 9.60 6.34 -25.16
CA GLN A 23 11.03 6.63 -25.38
C GLN A 23 11.96 5.48 -24.95
N ASP A 24 11.41 4.30 -24.64
CA ASP A 24 12.13 3.11 -24.16
C ASP A 24 13.02 3.38 -22.93
N VAL A 25 12.61 4.33 -22.08
CA VAL A 25 13.28 4.59 -20.81
C VAL A 25 13.03 3.41 -19.87
N ARG A 26 14.12 2.76 -19.43
CA ARG A 26 14.04 1.61 -18.53
C ARG A 26 13.43 2.02 -17.18
N PHE A 27 12.37 1.31 -16.78
CA PHE A 27 11.76 1.50 -15.47
C PHE A 27 12.63 0.84 -14.39
N ASN A 28 12.84 1.55 -13.29
CA ASN A 28 13.44 0.99 -12.09
C ASN A 28 12.33 0.59 -11.08
N HIS A 29 12.72 0.03 -9.93
CA HIS A 29 11.75 -0.39 -8.90
C HIS A 29 10.80 0.74 -8.47
N ASP A 30 11.29 1.97 -8.30
CA ASP A 30 10.49 3.10 -7.85
C ASP A 30 9.55 3.60 -8.95
N SER A 31 9.97 3.54 -10.22
CA SER A 31 9.12 3.82 -11.38
C SER A 31 7.90 2.90 -11.41
N TYR A 32 8.08 1.60 -11.17
CA TYR A 32 6.97 0.65 -11.11
C TYR A 32 6.04 0.92 -9.92
N VAL A 33 6.60 1.21 -8.73
CA VAL A 33 5.80 1.57 -7.55
C VAL A 33 4.94 2.79 -7.86
N LEU A 34 5.54 3.84 -8.44
CA LEU A 34 4.83 5.07 -8.73
C LEU A 34 3.79 4.88 -9.83
N ALA A 35 4.10 4.14 -10.89
CA ALA A 35 3.17 3.83 -11.97
C ALA A 35 1.93 3.09 -11.44
N PHE A 36 2.14 2.07 -10.59
CA PHE A 36 1.03 1.30 -10.05
C PHE A 36 0.25 2.10 -9.01
N ALA A 37 0.92 2.96 -8.23
CA ALA A 37 0.25 3.90 -7.32
C ALA A 37 -0.64 4.90 -8.07
N ILE A 38 -0.16 5.46 -9.18
CA ILE A 38 -0.93 6.36 -10.04
C ILE A 38 -2.15 5.63 -10.62
N CYS A 39 -1.95 4.44 -11.18
CA CYS A 39 -3.06 3.63 -11.72
C CYS A 39 -4.10 3.30 -10.64
N TYR A 40 -3.65 2.99 -9.43
CA TYR A 40 -4.53 2.76 -8.28
C TYR A 40 -5.34 4.00 -7.91
N LYS A 41 -4.73 5.20 -7.92
CA LYS A 41 -5.42 6.46 -7.60
C LYS A 41 -6.42 6.89 -8.67
N LEU A 42 -6.12 6.65 -9.95
CA LEU A 42 -7.04 6.92 -11.04
C LEU A 42 -8.23 5.94 -11.06
N ASN A 43 -8.00 4.69 -10.65
CA ASN A 43 -9.03 3.66 -10.48
C ASN A 43 -9.99 3.50 -11.68
N SER A 44 -9.46 3.63 -12.89
CA SER A 44 -10.22 3.45 -14.13
C SER A 44 -9.94 2.07 -14.76
N PRO A 45 -10.82 1.53 -15.62
CA PRO A 45 -10.54 0.30 -16.36
C PRO A 45 -9.33 0.45 -17.30
N GLU A 46 -9.05 1.65 -17.82
CA GLU A 46 -7.83 1.95 -18.56
C GLU A 46 -6.59 1.85 -17.67
N SER A 47 -6.69 2.37 -16.44
CA SER A 47 -5.61 2.28 -15.44
C SER A 47 -5.27 0.84 -15.10
N LEU A 48 -6.28 -0.03 -15.00
CA LEU A 48 -6.07 -1.47 -14.82
C LEU A 48 -5.34 -2.09 -16.01
N LYS A 49 -5.75 -1.77 -17.26
CA LYS A 49 -5.08 -2.27 -18.48
C LYS A 49 -3.61 -1.81 -18.55
N ILE A 50 -3.33 -0.56 -18.19
CA ILE A 50 -1.96 -0.03 -18.14
C ILE A 50 -1.16 -0.77 -17.05
N CYS A 51 -1.73 -0.95 -15.86
CA CYS A 51 -1.08 -1.68 -14.78
C CYS A 51 -0.78 -3.14 -15.16
N THR A 52 -1.69 -3.84 -15.85
CA THR A 52 -1.46 -5.23 -16.26
C THR A 52 -0.40 -5.35 -17.34
N THR A 53 -0.44 -4.48 -18.36
CA THR A 53 0.56 -4.48 -19.44
C THR A 53 1.95 -4.16 -18.92
N LEU A 54 2.11 -3.15 -18.06
CA LEU A 54 3.39 -2.84 -17.42
C LEU A 54 3.91 -4.02 -16.57
N ARG A 55 3.02 -4.74 -15.89
CA ARG A 55 3.38 -5.91 -15.08
C ARG A 55 3.85 -7.09 -15.95
N GLU A 56 3.16 -7.36 -17.05
CA GLU A 56 3.51 -8.41 -17.99
C GLU A 56 4.85 -8.10 -18.68
N ASP A 57 5.04 -6.86 -19.11
CA ASP A 57 6.32 -6.38 -19.67
C ASP A 57 7.47 -6.56 -18.68
N ALA A 58 7.26 -6.21 -17.41
CA ALA A 58 8.26 -6.41 -16.35
C ALA A 58 8.62 -7.90 -16.18
N LEU A 59 7.62 -8.78 -16.18
CA LEU A 59 7.83 -10.23 -16.06
C LEU A 59 8.60 -10.79 -17.27
N ILE A 60 8.27 -10.37 -18.49
CA ILE A 60 8.96 -10.80 -19.73
C ILE A 60 10.42 -10.34 -19.71
N LYS A 61 10.68 -9.12 -19.23
CA LYS A 61 12.04 -8.55 -19.11
C LYS A 61 12.84 -9.15 -17.94
N GLY A 62 12.20 -9.93 -17.07
CA GLY A 62 12.82 -10.50 -15.86
C GLY A 62 13.02 -9.47 -14.74
N ASP A 63 12.31 -8.34 -14.77
CA ASP A 63 12.35 -7.34 -13.72
C ASP A 63 11.61 -7.85 -12.47
N ILE A 64 12.20 -7.66 -11.29
CA ILE A 64 11.57 -8.02 -10.02
C ILE A 64 10.67 -6.88 -9.56
N LEU A 65 9.37 -7.12 -9.44
CA LEU A 65 8.45 -6.12 -8.90
C LEU A 65 8.56 -6.07 -7.37
N SER A 66 8.60 -4.86 -6.83
CA SER A 66 8.61 -4.69 -5.38
C SER A 66 7.25 -5.11 -4.80
N ARG A 67 7.26 -5.60 -3.54
CA ARG A 67 6.03 -5.91 -2.79
C ARG A 67 5.04 -4.75 -2.86
N ARG A 68 5.52 -3.52 -2.72
CA ARG A 68 4.69 -2.32 -2.70
C ARG A 68 3.99 -2.08 -4.05
N ALA A 69 4.70 -2.26 -5.16
CA ALA A 69 4.10 -2.22 -6.49
C ALA A 69 2.98 -3.27 -6.58
N CYS A 70 3.29 -4.53 -6.25
CA CYS A 70 2.29 -5.61 -6.29
C CYS A 70 1.08 -5.31 -5.40
N CYS A 71 1.25 -4.73 -4.21
CA CYS A 71 0.13 -4.31 -3.36
C CYS A 71 -0.81 -3.30 -4.03
N PHE A 72 -0.27 -2.31 -4.76
CA PHE A 72 -1.10 -1.37 -5.54
C PHE A 72 -1.85 -2.07 -6.68
N ALA A 73 -1.19 -2.99 -7.39
CA ALA A 73 -1.83 -3.76 -8.46
C ALA A 73 -2.96 -4.65 -7.93
N VAL A 74 -2.76 -5.31 -6.79
CA VAL A 74 -3.79 -6.09 -6.10
C VAL A 74 -4.95 -5.19 -5.68
N ALA A 75 -4.67 -4.05 -5.03
CA ALA A 75 -5.70 -3.13 -4.59
C ALA A 75 -6.54 -2.56 -5.75
N LEU A 76 -5.89 -2.25 -6.87
CA LEU A 76 -6.56 -1.81 -8.09
C LEU A 76 -7.46 -2.92 -8.67
N ALA A 77 -6.97 -4.16 -8.75
CA ALA A 77 -7.78 -5.28 -9.22
C ALA A 77 -9.00 -5.53 -8.31
N LEU A 78 -8.85 -5.41 -6.99
CA LEU A 78 -9.96 -5.50 -6.04
C LEU A 78 -10.99 -4.37 -6.25
N ASN A 79 -10.55 -3.12 -6.48
CA ASN A 79 -11.47 -2.01 -6.76
C ASN A 79 -12.27 -2.21 -8.06
N GLN A 80 -11.70 -2.94 -9.02
CA GLN A 80 -12.36 -3.30 -10.29
C GLN A 80 -13.16 -4.60 -10.21
N ASN A 81 -13.35 -5.17 -9.01
CA ASN A 81 -14.05 -6.44 -8.76
C ASN A 81 -13.41 -7.67 -9.45
N GLU A 82 -12.12 -7.60 -9.78
CA GLU A 82 -11.39 -8.72 -10.39
C GLU A 82 -10.63 -9.55 -9.34
N ALA A 83 -11.38 -10.20 -8.43
CA ALA A 83 -10.82 -10.93 -7.30
C ALA A 83 -9.85 -12.05 -7.71
N ALA A 84 -10.11 -12.75 -8.81
CA ALA A 84 -9.22 -13.80 -9.34
C ALA A 84 -7.86 -13.23 -9.78
N LYS A 85 -7.86 -12.07 -10.44
CA LYS A 85 -6.63 -11.37 -10.85
C LYS A 85 -5.88 -10.86 -9.62
N ALA A 86 -6.59 -10.29 -8.65
CA ALA A 86 -6.02 -9.87 -7.37
C ALA A 86 -5.31 -11.04 -6.65
N ALA A 87 -5.96 -12.21 -6.56
CA ALA A 87 -5.37 -13.41 -5.96
C ALA A 87 -4.13 -13.91 -6.72
N SER A 88 -4.17 -13.91 -8.06
CA SER A 88 -3.04 -14.30 -8.91
C SER A 88 -1.83 -13.38 -8.74
N ILE A 89 -2.05 -12.07 -8.64
CA ILE A 89 -0.96 -11.11 -8.38
C ILE A 89 -0.44 -11.29 -6.95
N PHE A 90 -1.33 -11.47 -5.98
CA PHE A 90 -0.96 -11.61 -4.57
C PHE A 90 -0.09 -12.85 -4.30
N SER A 91 -0.36 -13.98 -4.96
CA SER A 91 0.42 -15.21 -4.78
C SER A 91 1.87 -15.09 -5.26
N GLN A 92 2.16 -14.12 -6.13
CA GLN A 92 3.52 -13.85 -6.64
C GLN A 92 4.32 -12.92 -5.70
N ILE A 93 3.70 -12.40 -4.62
CA ILE A 93 4.39 -11.52 -3.67
C ILE A 93 5.30 -12.35 -2.76
N MET A 94 6.61 -12.11 -2.88
CA MET A 94 7.58 -12.67 -1.95
C MET A 94 7.47 -12.03 -0.55
N ASN A 95 7.42 -12.87 0.49
CA ASN A 95 7.33 -12.48 1.91
C ASN A 95 6.14 -11.55 2.20
N PRO A 96 4.89 -12.06 2.23
CA PRO A 96 3.67 -11.26 2.40
C PRO A 96 3.44 -10.77 3.85
N GLU A 97 4.45 -10.83 4.72
CA GLU A 97 4.38 -10.44 6.14
C GLU A 97 4.41 -8.92 6.34
N SER A 98 3.40 -8.24 5.81
CA SER A 98 3.17 -6.81 6.01
C SER A 98 1.72 -6.52 6.32
N ILE A 99 1.46 -5.47 7.10
CA ILE A 99 0.11 -5.01 7.47
C ILE A 99 -0.75 -4.82 6.21
N THR A 100 -0.20 -4.16 5.19
CA THR A 100 -0.88 -3.94 3.91
C THR A 100 -1.23 -5.24 3.21
N CYS A 101 -0.29 -6.20 3.11
CA CYS A 101 -0.55 -7.52 2.53
C CYS A 101 -1.62 -8.30 3.30
N THR A 102 -1.58 -8.28 4.64
CA THR A 102 -2.58 -8.97 5.47
C THR A 102 -3.99 -8.41 5.20
N ASN A 103 -4.13 -7.09 5.14
CA ASN A 103 -5.41 -6.45 4.85
C ASN A 103 -5.90 -6.73 3.42
N LEU A 104 -5.01 -6.70 2.42
CA LEU A 104 -5.34 -7.08 1.05
C LEU A 104 -5.76 -8.56 0.95
N ASN A 105 -5.10 -9.45 1.69
CA ASN A 105 -5.45 -10.87 1.72
C ASN A 105 -6.87 -11.08 2.25
N VAL A 106 -7.24 -10.38 3.32
CA VAL A 106 -8.62 -10.42 3.84
C VAL A 106 -9.62 -9.92 2.79
N MET A 107 -9.31 -8.82 2.10
CA MET A 107 -10.18 -8.29 1.04
C MET A 107 -10.34 -9.25 -0.15
N ILE A 108 -9.28 -9.95 -0.55
CA ILE A 108 -9.33 -10.99 -1.61
C ILE A 108 -10.30 -12.11 -1.20
N HIS A 109 -10.16 -12.65 0.01
CA HIS A 109 -11.05 -13.70 0.52
C HIS A 109 -12.49 -13.21 0.63
N LEU A 110 -12.69 -11.96 1.06
CA LEU A 110 -14.00 -11.34 1.20
C LEU A 110 -14.73 -11.21 -0.15
N GLN A 111 -14.04 -10.71 -1.19
CA GLN A 111 -14.61 -10.60 -2.54
C GLN A 111 -14.82 -11.95 -3.20
N SER A 112 -13.99 -12.94 -2.87
CA SER A 112 -14.12 -14.32 -3.38
C SER A 112 -15.17 -15.15 -2.63
N ASN A 113 -15.87 -14.56 -1.64
CA ASN A 113 -16.84 -15.22 -0.77
C ASN A 113 -16.27 -16.43 0.00
N MET A 114 -14.96 -16.46 0.25
CA MET A 114 -14.25 -17.50 0.99
C MET A 114 -14.21 -17.16 2.48
N LEU A 115 -15.37 -17.24 3.14
CA LEU A 115 -15.55 -16.76 4.51
C LEU A 115 -14.87 -17.64 5.57
N GLU A 116 -14.83 -18.96 5.38
CA GLU A 116 -14.16 -19.86 6.33
C GLU A 116 -12.64 -19.62 6.41
N PRO A 117 -11.88 -19.60 5.29
CA PRO A 117 -10.46 -19.24 5.34
C PRO A 117 -10.21 -17.84 5.92
N LEU A 118 -11.12 -16.88 5.66
CA LEU A 118 -11.05 -15.54 6.24
C LEU A 118 -11.12 -15.60 7.77
N MET A 119 -12.06 -16.39 8.33
CA MET A 119 -12.17 -16.56 9.79
C MET A 119 -10.93 -17.22 10.37
N GLU A 120 -10.32 -18.20 9.69
CA GLU A 120 -9.06 -18.81 10.12
C GLU A 120 -7.91 -17.80 10.14
N ILE A 121 -7.82 -16.90 9.16
CA ILE A 121 -6.82 -15.81 9.14
C ILE A 121 -6.98 -14.91 10.38
N LEU A 122 -8.21 -14.46 10.65
CA LEU A 122 -8.50 -13.61 11.81
C LEU A 122 -8.24 -14.35 13.13
N GLN A 123 -8.59 -15.63 13.20
CA GLN A 123 -8.37 -16.47 14.37
C GLN A 123 -6.88 -16.74 14.63
N GLY A 124 -6.09 -16.99 13.59
CA GLY A 124 -4.64 -17.13 13.70
C GLY A 124 -3.99 -15.85 14.23
N ALA A 125 -4.41 -14.69 13.71
CA ALA A 125 -3.94 -13.41 14.19
C ALA A 125 -4.33 -13.12 15.64
N ALA A 126 -5.55 -13.52 16.06
CA ALA A 126 -6.01 -13.37 17.44
C ALA A 126 -5.29 -14.33 18.43
N LYS A 127 -4.85 -15.50 17.97
CA LYS A 127 -4.10 -16.48 18.80
C LYS A 127 -2.61 -16.14 18.98
N GLY A 128 -2.00 -15.44 18.02
CA GLY A 128 -0.53 -15.31 17.87
C GLY A 128 0.21 -14.36 18.81
N ASN A 129 -0.43 -13.68 19.76
CA ASN A 129 0.21 -12.68 20.61
C ASN A 129 0.69 -13.23 21.96
N VAL A 130 1.77 -14.02 21.93
CA VAL A 130 2.43 -14.51 23.16
C VAL A 130 3.69 -13.68 23.51
N SER A 131 4.18 -12.82 22.60
CA SER A 131 5.38 -12.01 22.84
C SER A 131 5.26 -10.58 22.30
N GLN A 132 5.69 -9.60 23.11
CA GLN A 132 5.72 -8.17 22.79
C GLN A 132 6.71 -7.83 21.65
N PHE A 133 7.61 -8.76 21.29
CA PHE A 133 8.68 -8.56 20.31
C PHE A 133 8.39 -9.13 18.92
N VAL A 134 7.28 -9.87 18.75
CA VAL A 134 6.88 -10.39 17.44
C VAL A 134 6.02 -9.36 16.72
N LYS A 135 6.27 -9.18 15.42
CA LYS A 135 5.51 -8.28 14.54
C LYS A 135 4.02 -8.67 14.57
N ARG A 136 3.18 -7.79 15.10
CA ARG A 136 1.75 -8.06 15.26
C ARG A 136 1.05 -7.94 13.89
N TYR A 137 0.15 -8.87 13.60
CA TYR A 137 -0.83 -8.67 12.55
C TYR A 137 -1.73 -7.52 12.96
N GLU A 138 -1.87 -6.53 12.09
CA GLU A 138 -2.74 -5.38 12.28
C GLU A 138 -3.76 -5.31 11.14
N PHE A 139 -5.01 -5.01 11.49
CA PHE A 139 -6.12 -4.91 10.56
C PHE A 139 -6.69 -3.49 10.57
N SER A 140 -7.04 -2.98 9.40
CA SER A 140 -7.77 -1.73 9.26
C SER A 140 -9.21 -1.92 9.75
N GLU A 141 -9.69 -0.99 10.57
CA GLU A 141 -11.10 -0.93 10.98
C GLU A 141 -12.03 -0.94 9.76
N GLU A 142 -11.66 -0.23 8.69
CA GLU A 142 -12.43 -0.19 7.44
C GLU A 142 -12.59 -1.59 6.81
N VAL A 143 -11.53 -2.40 6.83
CA VAL A 143 -11.56 -3.76 6.28
C VAL A 143 -12.41 -4.66 7.16
N LEU A 144 -12.25 -4.58 8.48
CA LEU A 144 -13.06 -5.37 9.43
C LEU A 144 -14.55 -5.01 9.35
N ALA A 145 -14.89 -3.73 9.16
CA ALA A 145 -16.26 -3.30 8.96
C ALA A 145 -16.90 -3.95 7.71
N LYS A 146 -16.15 -4.04 6.60
CA LYS A 146 -16.61 -4.75 5.38
C LYS A 146 -16.78 -6.25 5.61
N VAL A 147 -15.91 -6.87 6.41
CA VAL A 147 -16.10 -8.28 6.82
C VAL A 147 -17.40 -8.43 7.60
N ARG A 148 -17.62 -7.57 8.61
CA ARG A 148 -18.83 -7.58 9.43
C ARG A 148 -20.10 -7.44 8.60
N GLU A 149 -20.09 -6.52 7.64
CA GLU A 149 -21.22 -6.33 6.73
C GLU A 149 -21.49 -7.58 5.89
N LYS A 150 -20.45 -8.27 5.42
CA LYS A 150 -20.61 -9.47 4.58
C LYS A 150 -21.17 -10.67 5.36
N VAL A 151 -20.85 -10.79 6.64
CA VAL A 151 -21.27 -11.95 7.47
C VAL A 151 -22.58 -11.72 8.21
N LYS A 152 -23.15 -10.50 8.20
CA LYS A 152 -24.31 -10.08 9.00
C LYS A 152 -25.54 -10.99 8.86
N ASP A 153 -25.72 -11.59 7.68
CA ASP A 153 -26.89 -12.42 7.36
C ASP A 153 -26.69 -13.89 7.77
N VAL A 154 -25.49 -14.25 8.27
CA VAL A 154 -25.14 -15.59 8.74
C VAL A 154 -24.85 -15.54 10.25
N PRO A 155 -25.80 -15.95 11.11
CA PRO A 155 -25.69 -15.77 12.57
C PRO A 155 -24.46 -16.44 13.19
N SER A 156 -24.10 -17.65 12.73
CA SER A 156 -22.94 -18.38 13.24
C SER A 156 -21.61 -17.67 12.95
N LEU A 157 -21.44 -17.16 11.72
CA LEU A 157 -20.26 -16.40 11.30
C LEU A 157 -20.22 -15.02 11.96
N THR A 158 -21.37 -14.37 12.15
CA THR A 158 -21.46 -13.09 12.86
C THR A 158 -20.98 -13.23 14.30
N ALA A 159 -21.48 -14.23 15.04
CA ALA A 159 -21.06 -14.47 16.42
C ALA A 159 -19.55 -14.77 16.51
N ARG A 160 -19.04 -15.61 15.60
CA ARG A 160 -17.60 -15.94 15.51
C ARG A 160 -16.76 -14.69 15.20
N PHE A 161 -17.19 -13.87 14.26
CA PHE A 161 -16.50 -12.63 13.90
C PHE A 161 -16.47 -11.65 15.07
N ASP A 162 -17.60 -11.43 15.75
CA ASP A 162 -17.68 -10.49 16.88
C ASP A 162 -16.77 -10.91 18.03
N GLU A 163 -16.63 -12.21 18.30
CA GLU A 163 -15.66 -12.73 19.28
C GLU A 163 -14.20 -12.45 18.85
N LEU A 164 -13.87 -12.72 17.58
CA LEU A 164 -12.54 -12.47 17.03
C LEU A 164 -12.21 -10.98 17.02
N TYR A 165 -13.14 -10.13 16.60
CA TYR A 165 -12.99 -8.68 16.57
C TYR A 165 -12.68 -8.12 17.96
N LYS A 166 -13.42 -8.56 18.99
CA LYS A 166 -13.14 -8.17 20.39
C LYS A 166 -11.73 -8.56 20.81
N LYS A 167 -11.27 -9.78 20.48
CA LYS A 167 -9.90 -10.24 20.80
C LYS A 167 -8.84 -9.40 20.10
N LEU A 168 -9.01 -9.16 18.79
CA LEU A 168 -8.10 -8.32 18.01
C LEU A 168 -8.03 -6.89 18.59
N HIS A 169 -9.18 -6.33 18.99
CA HIS A 169 -9.26 -5.00 19.58
C HIS A 169 -8.54 -4.93 20.93
N VAL A 170 -8.79 -5.88 21.84
CA VAL A 170 -8.10 -5.97 23.15
C VAL A 170 -6.59 -6.15 22.99
N HIS A 171 -6.15 -6.86 21.96
CA HIS A 171 -4.73 -7.05 21.66
C HIS A 171 -4.07 -5.84 20.97
N GLY A 172 -4.83 -4.78 20.65
CA GLY A 172 -4.34 -3.62 19.91
C GLY A 172 -3.94 -3.95 18.48
N GLN A 173 -4.61 -4.91 17.85
CA GLN A 173 -4.36 -5.36 16.47
C GLN A 173 -5.28 -4.67 15.44
N VAL A 174 -5.97 -3.61 15.86
CA VAL A 174 -6.89 -2.87 15.01
C VAL A 174 -6.40 -1.45 14.88
N THR A 175 -6.26 -0.98 13.65
CA THR A 175 -5.74 0.36 13.32
C THR A 175 -6.85 1.23 12.76
N SER A 176 -6.78 2.53 13.05
CA SER A 176 -7.65 3.55 12.46
C SER A 176 -7.25 3.94 11.03
N TYR A 177 -6.12 3.46 10.50
CA TYR A 177 -5.70 3.76 9.14
C TYR A 177 -6.58 3.01 8.14
N THR A 178 -7.03 3.71 7.10
CA THR A 178 -7.74 3.13 5.96
C THR A 178 -6.80 2.24 5.14
N LEU A 179 -7.36 1.35 4.32
CA LEU A 179 -6.54 0.53 3.41
C LEU A 179 -5.74 1.41 2.44
N ASP A 180 -6.35 2.49 1.95
CA ASP A 180 -5.69 3.49 1.11
C ASP A 180 -4.49 4.14 1.82
N ALA A 181 -4.67 4.52 3.10
CA ALA A 181 -3.59 5.09 3.90
C ALA A 181 -2.46 4.08 4.11
N LEU A 182 -2.77 2.81 4.36
CA LEU A 182 -1.77 1.75 4.52
C LEU A 182 -0.98 1.47 3.22
N LEU A 183 -1.59 1.63 2.05
CA LEU A 183 -0.93 1.51 0.74
C LEU A 183 -0.05 2.72 0.43
N CYS A 184 -0.59 3.92 0.67
CA CYS A 184 0.04 5.18 0.33
C CYS A 184 1.05 5.66 1.40
N HIS A 185 1.09 5.02 2.58
CA HIS A 185 2.05 5.36 3.62
C HIS A 185 3.48 5.15 3.09
N THR A 186 4.20 6.25 2.93
CA THR A 186 5.65 6.22 2.82
C THR A 186 6.18 6.01 4.24
N PRO A 187 6.97 4.94 4.51
CA PRO A 187 7.64 4.83 5.79
C PRO A 187 8.49 6.09 5.91
N ARG A 188 8.05 7.03 6.74
CA ARG A 188 8.83 8.21 7.07
C ARG A 188 10.08 7.64 7.71
N ASP A 189 11.23 7.90 7.10
CA ASP A 189 12.52 7.43 7.57
C ASP A 189 12.55 7.59 9.09
N ARG A 190 12.91 6.52 9.81
CA ARG A 190 12.79 6.42 11.28
C ARG A 190 13.88 7.25 11.96
N ARG A 191 14.11 8.46 11.43
CA ARG A 191 15.08 9.49 11.82
C ARG A 191 14.49 10.88 11.52
N SER A 192 13.59 11.34 12.38
CA SER A 192 13.47 12.78 12.66
C SER A 192 12.96 13.03 14.09
N HIS A 193 13.44 12.24 15.04
CA HIS A 193 13.66 12.73 16.41
C HIS A 193 15.14 13.08 16.56
N THR A 194 15.59 14.01 15.74
CA THR A 194 16.66 14.91 16.14
C THR A 194 16.02 16.29 15.99
N PRO A 195 15.93 17.10 17.06
CA PRO A 195 15.72 18.51 16.83
C PRO A 195 16.95 18.94 16.05
N LEU A 196 16.81 19.09 14.74
CA LEU A 196 17.82 19.70 13.90
C LEU A 196 18.00 21.10 14.48
N LEU A 197 19.03 21.23 15.32
CA LEU A 197 19.53 22.49 15.79
C LEU A 197 19.59 23.39 14.57
N HIS A 198 18.91 24.51 14.69
CA HIS A 198 18.76 25.55 13.69
C HIS A 198 20.12 26.22 13.44
N ARG A 199 21.14 25.45 13.04
CA ARG A 199 22.46 25.95 12.69
C ARG A 199 22.35 26.43 11.26
N ARG A 200 21.88 27.68 11.11
CA ARG A 200 21.99 28.46 9.89
C ARG A 200 23.37 28.19 9.30
N LYS A 201 23.43 27.65 8.09
CA LYS A 201 24.68 27.41 7.36
C LYS A 201 25.28 28.77 7.02
N VAL A 202 26.05 29.32 7.94
CA VAL A 202 26.95 30.44 7.69
C VAL A 202 28.15 29.87 6.94
N SER A 203 28.48 30.46 5.80
CA SER A 203 29.68 30.12 5.05
C SER A 203 30.91 30.32 5.95
N GLN A 204 31.73 29.28 6.13
CA GLN A 204 32.97 29.38 6.92
C GLN A 204 34.03 30.27 6.24
N ARG A 205 33.89 30.58 4.95
CA ARG A 205 34.82 31.45 4.21
C ARG A 205 34.44 32.92 4.26
N THR A 206 33.16 33.24 4.33
CA THR A 206 32.67 34.63 4.21
C THR A 206 31.85 35.11 5.41
N LEU A 207 31.56 34.22 6.37
CA LEU A 207 30.77 34.50 7.58
C LEU A 207 29.42 35.20 7.33
N GLN A 208 28.87 35.10 6.12
CA GLN A 208 27.58 35.69 5.74
C GLN A 208 26.54 34.61 5.39
N PRO A 209 25.24 34.91 5.61
CA PRO A 209 24.14 34.03 5.26
C PRO A 209 23.92 33.97 3.73
N LEU A 210 23.78 32.75 3.20
CA LEU A 210 23.61 32.46 1.76
C LEU A 210 22.41 33.16 1.10
N SER A 211 21.46 33.71 1.87
CA SER A 211 20.30 34.43 1.37
C SER A 211 20.63 35.77 0.71
N GLN A 212 21.83 36.32 0.90
CA GLN A 212 22.22 37.59 0.29
C GLN A 212 22.66 37.47 -1.18
N PHE A 213 23.01 36.28 -1.68
CA PHE A 213 23.47 36.10 -3.06
C PHE A 213 22.35 35.84 -4.08
N LEU A 214 21.11 35.59 -3.62
CA LEU A 214 19.97 35.32 -4.50
C LEU A 214 19.19 36.58 -4.91
N LEU A 215 19.57 37.76 -4.42
CA LEU A 215 18.87 39.03 -4.64
C LEU A 215 19.77 40.14 -5.22
N ALA A 216 20.92 39.77 -5.80
CA ALA A 216 21.78 40.69 -6.52
C ALA A 216 21.75 40.35 -8.02
N GLU A 217 20.79 40.95 -8.71
CA GLU A 217 20.88 41.36 -10.12
C GLU A 217 20.80 42.89 -10.16
#